data_AF-A0A139JS49-F1
#
_entry.id   AF-A0A139JS49-F1
#
_cell.length_a   1.000
_cell.length_b   1.000
_cell.length_c   1.000
_cell.angle_alpha   90.00
_cell.angle_beta   90.00
_cell.angle_gamma   90.00
#
_symmetry.space_group_name_H-M   'P 1'
#
loop_
_entity.id
_entity.type
_entity.pdbx_description
1 polymer ?
#
loop_
_entity_poly.entity_id
_entity_poly.type
_entity_poly.pdbx_seq_one_letter_code
_entity_poly.pdbx_strand_id
1 'polypeptide(L)'
;MNIFKSAAIVLALAASLAVNAQPTTIKHKGLECTTCHVDGKLTPPDAKTCLACHREESIVKAGERFNFESYFKDPRDGSEIRKEVAINPHDNFHYGRTDQCVNCHREHRPSTVTCEKCHDIEPWKMKAPR
;
A
#
# COMPACT_ATOMS: atom_id res chain seq x y z
N MET A 1 29.91 -68.47 -5.57
CA MET A 1 29.05 -67.85 -6.60
C MET A 1 27.80 -67.37 -5.87
N ASN A 2 27.86 -66.14 -5.35
CA ASN A 2 26.88 -65.59 -4.42
C ASN A 2 25.97 -64.63 -5.19
N ILE A 3 24.67 -64.92 -5.21
CA ILE A 3 23.66 -64.03 -5.79
C ILE A 3 22.78 -63.53 -4.65
N PHE A 4 23.25 -62.50 -3.95
CA PHE A 4 22.38 -61.69 -3.09
C PHE A 4 21.63 -60.71 -3.98
N LYS A 5 20.31 -60.91 -4.10
CA LYS A 5 19.41 -59.96 -4.76
C LYS A 5 19.22 -58.75 -3.84
N SER A 6 19.99 -57.69 -4.07
CA SER A 6 19.75 -56.38 -3.45
C SER A 6 18.57 -55.70 -4.13
N ALA A 7 17.40 -55.74 -3.50
CA ALA A 7 16.29 -54.87 -3.88
C ALA A 7 16.61 -53.44 -3.44
N ALA A 8 17.00 -52.60 -4.38
CA ALA A 8 17.17 -51.17 -4.16
C ALA A 8 15.78 -50.52 -4.02
N ILE A 9 15.36 -50.32 -2.77
CA ILE A 9 14.22 -49.47 -2.44
C ILE A 9 14.69 -48.02 -2.62
N VAL A 10 14.38 -47.45 -3.79
CA VAL A 10 14.46 -46.01 -4.03
C VAL A 10 13.31 -45.36 -3.26
N LEU A 11 13.58 -44.94 -2.03
CA LEU A 11 12.63 -44.18 -1.22
C LEU A 11 12.52 -42.78 -1.84
N ALA A 12 11.47 -42.56 -2.61
CA ALA A 12 11.16 -41.28 -3.25
C ALA A 12 11.02 -40.19 -2.19
N LEU A 13 11.92 -39.19 -2.25
CA LEU A 13 11.88 -37.99 -1.44
C LEU A 13 10.79 -37.06 -1.99
N ALA A 14 9.52 -37.38 -1.72
CA ALA A 14 8.41 -36.46 -1.91
C ALA A 14 8.46 -35.43 -0.76
N ALA A 15 9.38 -34.47 -0.86
CA ALA A 15 9.36 -33.28 -0.02
C ALA A 15 8.11 -32.47 -0.39
N SER A 16 7.08 -32.60 0.43
CA SER A 16 5.87 -31.79 0.37
C SER A 16 6.26 -30.31 0.42
N LEU A 17 6.16 -29.62 -0.71
CA LEU A 17 6.14 -28.17 -0.73
C LEU A 17 4.85 -27.73 -0.04
N ALA A 18 4.92 -27.53 1.27
CA ALA A 18 3.88 -26.82 1.99
C ALA A 18 3.84 -25.39 1.43
N VAL A 19 2.88 -25.12 0.54
CA VAL A 19 2.52 -23.77 0.12
C VAL A 19 2.06 -23.05 1.38
N ASN A 20 2.94 -22.23 1.95
CA ASN A 20 2.62 -21.42 3.11
C ASN A 20 1.70 -20.29 2.66
N ALA A 21 0.40 -20.51 2.68
CA ALA A 21 -0.59 -19.48 2.45
C ALA A 21 -0.45 -18.42 3.55
N GLN A 22 0.18 -17.28 3.22
CA GLN A 22 0.26 -16.16 4.14
C GLN A 22 -1.17 -15.70 4.46
N PRO A 23 -1.51 -15.47 5.74
CA PRO A 23 -2.83 -15.01 6.11
C PRO A 23 -3.12 -13.66 5.43
N THR A 24 -4.15 -13.64 4.59
CA THR A 24 -4.65 -12.41 3.98
C THR A 24 -5.66 -11.77 4.93
N THR A 25 -5.35 -10.59 5.44
CA THR A 25 -6.31 -9.80 6.23
C THR A 25 -7.21 -9.04 5.28
N ILE A 26 -8.42 -9.54 5.02
CA ILE A 26 -9.43 -8.81 4.22
C ILE A 26 -10.11 -7.79 5.15
N LYS A 27 -9.93 -6.50 4.86
CA LYS A 27 -10.49 -5.37 5.59
C LYS A 27 -11.98 -5.21 5.30
N HIS A 28 -12.37 -5.36 4.04
CA HIS A 28 -13.73 -5.27 3.52
C HIS A 28 -14.44 -6.64 3.50
N LYS A 29 -14.18 -7.49 4.50
CA LYS A 29 -14.70 -8.87 4.60
C LYS A 29 -16.23 -9.03 4.54
N GLY A 30 -16.98 -7.94 4.71
CA GLY A 30 -18.45 -7.93 4.63
C GLY A 30 -19.01 -7.64 3.24
N LEU A 31 -18.14 -7.48 2.23
CA LEU A 31 -18.53 -7.22 0.85
C LEU A 31 -18.22 -8.43 -0.02
N GLU A 32 -19.07 -8.64 -1.03
CA GLU A 32 -18.80 -9.64 -2.06
C GLU A 32 -17.57 -9.23 -2.88
N CYS A 33 -16.79 -10.21 -3.34
CA CYS A 33 -15.58 -9.97 -4.13
C CYS A 33 -15.84 -9.09 -5.35
N THR A 34 -17.02 -9.24 -5.96
CA THR A 34 -17.47 -8.51 -7.15
C THR A 34 -17.74 -7.03 -6.89
N THR A 35 -17.82 -6.61 -5.62
CA THR A 35 -17.92 -5.19 -5.26
C THR A 35 -16.69 -4.42 -5.75
N CYS A 36 -15.51 -5.06 -5.69
CA CYS A 36 -14.26 -4.48 -6.14
C CYS A 36 -13.79 -5.07 -7.48
N HIS A 37 -13.98 -6.39 -7.68
CA HIS A 37 -13.50 -7.11 -8.85
C HIS A 37 -14.59 -7.34 -9.89
N VAL A 38 -14.62 -6.45 -10.88
CA VAL A 38 -15.58 -6.51 -11.99
C VAL A 38 -15.27 -7.70 -12.91
N ASP A 39 -16.31 -8.37 -13.39
CA ASP A 39 -16.25 -9.50 -14.35
C ASP A 39 -15.36 -10.69 -13.91
N GLY A 40 -15.16 -10.87 -12.59
CA GLY A 40 -14.32 -11.92 -12.05
C GLY A 40 -12.81 -11.71 -12.29
N LYS A 41 -12.40 -10.56 -12.82
CA LYS A 41 -10.99 -10.21 -12.96
C LYS A 41 -10.44 -9.74 -11.62
N LEU A 42 -9.57 -10.55 -11.03
CA LEU A 42 -8.90 -10.27 -9.74
C LEU A 42 -7.76 -9.25 -9.89
N THR A 43 -7.88 -8.30 -10.81
CA THR A 43 -6.97 -7.16 -10.95
C THR A 43 -7.30 -6.09 -9.92
N PRO A 44 -6.33 -5.24 -9.52
CA PRO A 44 -6.62 -4.12 -8.63
C PRO A 44 -7.72 -3.22 -9.20
N PRO A 45 -8.71 -2.81 -8.39
CA PRO A 45 -9.74 -1.86 -8.83
C PRO A 45 -9.15 -0.46 -9.03
N ASP A 46 -9.85 0.34 -9.84
CA ASP A 46 -9.61 1.78 -9.95
C ASP A 46 -10.12 2.52 -8.71
N ALA A 47 -9.50 3.67 -8.40
CA ALA A 47 -9.90 4.56 -7.31
C ALA A 47 -11.40 4.88 -7.30
N LYS A 48 -12.02 5.01 -8.48
CA LYS A 48 -13.46 5.29 -8.60
C LYS A 48 -14.33 4.23 -7.91
N THR A 49 -13.90 2.97 -7.88
CA THR A 49 -14.62 1.90 -7.17
C THR A 49 -14.63 2.16 -5.67
N CYS A 50 -13.52 2.62 -5.10
CA CYS A 50 -13.43 3.01 -3.69
C CYS A 50 -14.31 4.25 -3.41
N LEU A 51 -14.28 5.21 -4.33
CA LEU A 51 -15.00 6.48 -4.21
C LEU A 51 -16.53 6.34 -4.32
N ALA A 52 -17.04 5.19 -4.77
CA ALA A 52 -18.47 4.90 -4.71
C ALA A 52 -19.01 4.86 -3.27
N CYS A 53 -18.16 4.54 -2.28
CA CYS A 53 -18.52 4.49 -0.86
C CYS A 53 -17.74 5.50 -0.01
N HIS A 54 -16.48 5.79 -0.36
CA HIS A 54 -15.61 6.71 0.37
C HIS A 54 -15.60 8.09 -0.27
N ARG A 55 -16.09 9.11 0.43
CA ARG A 55 -16.16 10.48 -0.11
C ARG A 55 -14.76 11.10 -0.20
N GLU A 56 -14.34 11.41 -1.43
CA GLU A 56 -13.01 11.97 -1.72
C GLU A 56 -12.69 13.20 -0.87
N GLU A 57 -13.59 14.19 -0.84
CA GLU A 57 -13.37 15.41 -0.06
C GLU A 57 -13.19 15.16 1.44
N SER A 58 -13.87 14.15 1.99
CA SER A 58 -13.68 13.78 3.40
C SER A 58 -12.31 13.14 3.64
N ILE A 59 -11.82 12.36 2.68
CA ILE A 59 -10.49 11.73 2.74
C ILE A 59 -9.40 12.79 2.63
N VAL A 60 -9.52 13.70 1.66
CA VAL A 60 -8.59 14.82 1.46
C VAL A 60 -8.57 15.69 2.72
N LYS A 61 -9.74 16.07 3.24
CA LYS A 61 -9.85 16.89 4.46
C LYS A 61 -9.15 16.24 5.65
N ALA A 62 -9.31 14.92 5.83
CA ALA A 62 -8.64 14.19 6.91
C ALA A 62 -7.11 14.17 6.75
N GLY A 63 -6.60 14.24 5.52
CA GLY A 63 -5.18 14.27 5.19
C GLY A 63 -4.51 15.64 5.37
N GLU A 64 -5.27 16.74 5.41
CA GLU A 64 -4.72 18.09 5.63
C GLU A 64 -3.89 18.20 6.92
N ARG A 65 -4.16 17.34 7.92
CA ARG A 65 -3.38 17.26 9.17
C ARG A 65 -1.88 17.01 8.98
N PHE A 66 -1.47 16.57 7.79
CA PHE A 66 -0.07 16.33 7.46
C PHE A 66 0.62 17.55 6.83
N ASN A 67 -0.14 18.54 6.37
CA ASN A 67 0.42 19.77 5.85
C ASN A 67 1.04 20.59 7.00
N PHE A 68 2.08 21.35 6.69
CA PHE A 68 2.71 22.27 7.63
C PHE A 68 3.24 23.51 6.93
N GLU A 69 3.39 24.60 7.67
CA GLU A 69 4.08 25.79 7.17
C GLU A 69 5.59 25.62 7.29
N SER A 70 6.30 25.79 6.17
CA SER A 70 7.75 25.94 6.17
C SER A 70 8.13 27.41 6.18
N TYR A 71 9.23 27.70 6.85
CA TYR A 71 9.84 29.02 6.93
C TYR A 71 11.25 28.95 6.40
N PHE A 72 11.59 29.87 5.51
CA PHE A 72 12.93 30.06 5.00
C PHE A 72 13.32 31.53 5.09
N LYS A 73 14.49 31.79 5.70
CA LYS A 73 15.11 33.11 5.71
C LYS A 73 16.30 33.09 4.77
N ASP A 74 16.29 33.94 3.77
CA ASP A 74 17.39 34.06 2.82
C ASP A 74 18.62 34.67 3.53
N PRO A 75 19.77 33.98 3.55
CA PRO A 75 20.96 34.49 4.22
C PRO A 75 21.60 35.69 3.49
N ARG A 76 21.20 35.99 2.25
CA ARG A 76 21.80 37.07 1.43
C ARG A 76 21.22 38.44 1.72
N ASP A 77 19.90 38.51 1.89
CA ASP A 77 19.16 39.77 2.07
C ASP A 77 18.23 39.76 3.29
N GLY A 78 18.12 38.63 4.00
CA GLY A 78 17.29 38.48 5.18
C GLY A 78 15.79 38.39 4.90
N SER A 79 15.37 38.31 3.64
CA SER A 79 13.97 38.13 3.27
C SER A 79 13.42 36.81 3.82
N GLU A 80 12.13 36.84 4.20
CA GLU A 80 11.46 35.69 4.80
C GLU A 80 10.36 35.18 3.87
N ILE A 81 10.35 33.87 3.62
CA ILE A 81 9.33 33.18 2.85
C ILE A 81 8.66 32.17 3.77
N ARG A 82 7.34 32.28 3.89
CA ARG A 82 6.49 31.28 4.54
C ARG A 82 5.63 30.63 3.47
N LYS A 83 5.61 29.30 3.44
CA LYS A 83 4.80 28.54 2.48
C LYS A 83 4.29 27.25 3.10
N GLU A 84 3.02 26.98 2.89
CA GLU A 84 2.44 25.68 3.20
C GLU A 84 3.07 24.60 2.31
N VAL A 85 3.51 23.53 2.96
CA VAL A 85 4.03 22.33 2.34
C VAL A 85 2.89 21.30 2.31
N ALA A 86 2.41 20.99 1.10
CA ALA A 86 1.34 20.02 0.87
C ALA A 86 1.87 18.58 0.89
N ILE A 87 1.78 17.93 2.05
CA ILE A 87 2.19 16.52 2.28
C ILE A 87 1.00 15.58 2.30
N ASN A 88 -0.21 16.11 2.32
CA ASN A 88 -1.44 15.34 2.25
C ASN A 88 -1.34 14.21 1.21
N PRO A 89 -1.34 12.93 1.60
CA PRO A 89 -1.14 11.83 0.66
C PRO A 89 -2.28 11.69 -0.36
N HIS A 90 -3.42 12.32 -0.08
CA HIS A 90 -4.60 12.33 -0.95
C HIS A 90 -4.75 13.62 -1.77
N ASP A 91 -3.85 14.58 -1.59
CA ASP A 91 -3.73 15.79 -2.40
C ASP A 91 -2.27 16.28 -2.36
N ASN A 92 -1.39 15.50 -3.00
CA ASN A 92 0.05 15.66 -2.85
C ASN A 92 0.67 16.45 -4.00
N PHE A 93 1.87 16.98 -3.77
CA PHE A 93 2.57 17.80 -4.77
C PHE A 93 2.86 17.09 -6.11
N HIS A 94 3.05 15.76 -6.12
CA HIS A 94 3.46 15.03 -7.32
C HIS A 94 2.29 14.58 -8.18
N TYR A 95 1.21 14.12 -7.54
CA TYR A 95 0.09 13.47 -8.21
C TYR A 95 -1.25 14.15 -7.93
N GLY A 96 -1.28 15.23 -7.15
CA GLY A 96 -2.52 15.85 -6.70
C GLY A 96 -3.45 14.81 -6.09
N ARG A 97 -4.65 14.71 -6.68
CA ARG A 97 -5.70 13.75 -6.31
C ARG A 97 -5.86 12.58 -7.29
N THR A 98 -4.93 12.39 -8.24
CA THR A 98 -5.09 11.40 -9.32
C THR A 98 -4.40 10.06 -9.05
N ASP A 99 -3.77 9.88 -7.88
CA ASP A 99 -3.14 8.60 -7.54
C ASP A 99 -4.19 7.52 -7.22
N GLN A 100 -3.83 6.26 -7.45
CA GLN A 100 -4.73 5.13 -7.25
C GLN A 100 -4.72 4.69 -5.79
N CYS A 101 -5.90 4.56 -5.16
CA CYS A 101 -6.02 4.20 -3.74
C CYS A 101 -5.21 2.95 -3.38
N VAL A 102 -5.25 1.95 -4.28
CA VAL A 102 -4.60 0.64 -4.12
C VAL A 102 -3.07 0.66 -4.09
N ASN A 103 -2.44 1.77 -4.49
CA ASN A 103 -0.99 1.91 -4.42
C ASN A 103 -0.50 1.88 -2.96
N CYS A 104 -1.29 2.48 -2.05
CA CYS A 104 -1.04 2.53 -0.61
C CYS A 104 -2.00 1.61 0.17
N HIS A 105 -3.30 1.72 -0.11
CA HIS A 105 -4.38 1.00 0.58
C HIS A 105 -4.59 -0.39 -0.02
N ARG A 106 -3.94 -1.39 0.58
CA ARG A 106 -3.96 -2.77 0.08
C ARG A 106 -4.95 -3.62 0.88
N GLU A 107 -5.71 -4.41 0.16
CA GLU A 107 -6.73 -5.31 0.71
C GLU A 107 -6.13 -6.67 1.05
N HIS A 108 -5.53 -7.36 0.07
CA HIS A 108 -5.07 -8.75 0.23
C HIS A 108 -3.67 -8.88 0.83
N ARG A 109 -3.08 -7.80 1.34
CA ARG A 109 -1.75 -7.75 1.95
C ARG A 109 -1.59 -6.48 2.79
N PRO A 110 -0.56 -6.36 3.64
CA PRO A 110 -0.30 -5.14 4.39
C PRO A 110 -0.20 -3.91 3.48
N SER A 111 -0.83 -2.83 3.93
CA SER A 111 -0.75 -1.51 3.30
C SER A 111 0.62 -0.87 3.54
N THR A 112 0.95 0.14 2.75
CA THR A 112 2.25 0.82 2.75
C THR A 112 2.06 2.31 2.55
N VAL A 113 3.06 3.11 2.93
CA VAL A 113 3.13 4.52 2.57
C VAL A 113 4.12 4.67 1.43
N THR A 114 3.66 4.84 0.20
CA THR A 114 4.57 4.88 -0.96
C THR A 114 5.55 6.05 -0.91
N CYS A 115 5.20 7.15 -0.21
CA CYS A 115 6.06 8.30 0.01
C CYS A 115 7.39 7.92 0.69
N GLU A 116 7.39 6.90 1.54
CA GLU A 116 8.56 6.46 2.32
C GLU A 116 9.71 5.92 1.45
N LYS A 117 9.43 5.66 0.17
CA LYS A 117 10.45 5.27 -0.81
C LYS A 117 11.40 6.41 -1.16
N CYS A 118 10.97 7.66 -1.01
CA CYS A 118 11.73 8.84 -1.40
C CYS A 118 11.84 9.87 -0.27
N HIS A 119 10.92 9.85 0.69
CA HIS A 119 10.87 10.78 1.81
C HIS A 119 11.08 10.05 3.13
N ASP A 120 11.76 10.71 4.07
CA ASP A 120 11.65 10.34 5.47
C ASP A 120 10.28 10.79 6.00
N ILE A 121 9.42 9.82 6.25
CA ILE A 121 8.05 10.05 6.71
C ILE A 121 7.91 10.04 8.24
N GLU A 122 8.98 9.71 8.97
CA GLU A 122 8.95 9.65 10.43
C GLU A 122 8.59 11.02 11.05
N PRO A 123 9.16 12.16 10.60
CA PRO A 123 8.79 13.48 11.10
C PRO A 123 7.30 13.82 10.89
N TRP A 124 6.69 13.28 9.84
CA TRP A 124 5.28 13.50 9.53
C TRP A 124 4.36 12.58 10.33
N LYS A 125 4.93 11.62 11.08
CA LYS A 125 4.20 10.59 11.83
C LYS A 125 3.19 9.86 10.93
N MET A 126 3.52 9.71 9.65
CA MET A 126 2.68 9.03 8.68
C MET A 126 2.81 7.52 8.90
N LYS A 127 1.68 6.81 8.83
CA LYS A 127 1.62 5.37 9.03
C LYS A 127 0.89 4.74 7.86
N ALA A 128 1.21 3.49 7.57
CA ALA A 128 0.48 2.71 6.58
C ALA A 128 -1.02 2.76 6.88
N PRO A 129 -1.86 3.01 5.86
CA PRO A 129 -3.29 3.14 6.08
C PRO A 129 -3.89 1.79 6.47
N ARG A 130 -4.93 1.84 7.30
CA ARG A 130 -5.64 0.65 7.76
C ARG A 130 -6.61 0.11 6.75
#